data_AF-A0A7Y3DFI5-F1
#
_entry.id   AF-A0A7Y3DFI5-F1
#
_cell.length_a   1.000
_cell.length_b   1.000
_cell.length_c   1.000
_cell.angle_alpha   90.00
_cell.angle_beta   90.00
_cell.angle_gamma   90.00
#
_symmetry.space_group_name_H-M   'P 1'
#
loop_
_entity.id
_entity.type
_entity.pdbx_description
1 polymer ?
#
loop_
_entity_poly.entity_id
_entity_poly.type
_entity_poly.pdbx_seq_one_letter_code
_entity_poly.pdbx_strand_id
1 'polypeptide(L)'
;MTTPEDPAMTRARQRVAEVSDFYYHLMVFVFVNALLIIIDRTAGPNDRFIGLDWAFWIILLWGLGLVGHGISVYFGESRVQKLYEEEKAREQIRT
;
A
#
# COMPACT_ATOMS: atom_id res chain seq x y z
N MET A 1 -7.52 -33.54 11.42
CA MET A 1 -6.06 -33.59 11.19
C MET A 1 -5.68 -32.34 10.40
N THR A 2 -5.27 -31.28 11.09
CA THR A 2 -4.65 -30.12 10.43
C THR A 2 -3.20 -30.50 10.19
N THR A 3 -2.83 -30.78 8.94
CA THR A 3 -1.42 -30.89 8.53
C THR A 3 -0.63 -29.70 9.06
N PRO A 4 0.65 -29.87 9.49
CA PRO A 4 1.50 -28.73 9.81
C PRO A 4 1.45 -27.78 8.62
N GLU A 5 0.96 -26.55 8.81
CA GLU A 5 0.91 -25.59 7.70
C GLU A 5 2.34 -25.36 7.23
N ASP A 6 2.62 -25.77 5.99
CA ASP A 6 3.92 -25.55 5.38
C ASP A 6 4.18 -24.03 5.39
N PRO A 7 5.29 -23.55 5.98
CA PRO A 7 5.59 -22.13 6.05
C PRO A 7 5.57 -21.45 4.67
N ALA A 8 5.78 -22.17 3.57
CA ALA A 8 5.60 -21.65 2.23
C ALA A 8 4.13 -21.29 1.90
N MET A 9 3.18 -22.09 2.38
CA MET A 9 1.74 -21.90 2.14
C MET A 9 1.19 -20.69 2.92
N THR A 10 1.59 -20.54 4.19
CA THR A 10 1.16 -19.40 5.03
C THR A 10 1.66 -18.08 4.46
N ARG A 11 2.89 -18.05 3.90
CA ARG A 11 3.46 -16.86 3.24
C ARG A 11 2.74 -16.49 1.95
N ALA A 12 2.40 -17.50 1.13
CA ALA A 12 1.63 -17.26 -0.09
C ALA A 12 0.27 -16.62 0.23
N ARG A 13 -0.39 -17.07 1.31
CA ARG A 13 -1.65 -16.46 1.78
C ARG A 13 -1.47 -15.03 2.29
N GLN A 14 -0.40 -14.76 3.04
CA GLN A 14 -0.10 -13.39 3.52
C GLN A 14 0.14 -12.43 2.37
N ARG A 15 0.90 -12.83 1.34
CA ARG A 15 1.07 -12.01 0.11
C ARG A 15 -0.24 -11.64 -0.53
N VAL A 16 -1.13 -12.62 -0.72
CA VAL A 16 -2.42 -12.37 -1.36
C VAL A 16 -3.26 -11.40 -0.53
N ALA A 17 -3.21 -11.52 0.81
CA ALA A 17 -3.91 -10.60 1.70
C ALA A 17 -3.35 -9.17 1.62
N GLU A 18 -2.03 -8.98 1.67
CA GLU A 18 -1.38 -7.66 1.60
C GLU A 18 -1.60 -6.96 0.27
N VAL A 19 -1.49 -7.71 -0.84
CA VAL A 19 -1.77 -7.18 -2.17
C VAL A 19 -3.25 -6.82 -2.31
N SER A 20 -4.16 -7.65 -1.79
CA SER A 20 -5.60 -7.37 -1.82
C SER A 20 -5.96 -6.11 -1.01
N ASP A 21 -5.34 -5.92 0.15
CA ASP A 21 -5.54 -4.72 0.98
C ASP A 21 -5.01 -3.46 0.27
N PHE A 22 -3.86 -3.55 -0.41
CA PHE A 22 -3.35 -2.46 -1.26
C PHE A 22 -4.34 -2.10 -2.39
N TYR A 23 -4.92 -3.11 -3.07
CA TYR A 23 -5.92 -2.87 -4.11
C TYR A 23 -7.18 -2.18 -3.58
N TYR A 24 -7.60 -2.50 -2.35
CA TYR A 24 -8.71 -1.80 -1.71
C TYR A 24 -8.38 -0.32 -1.47
N HIS A 25 -7.20 -0.02 -0.93
CA HIS A 25 -6.73 1.35 -0.74
C HIS A 25 -6.62 2.12 -2.05
N LEU A 26 -6.09 1.48 -3.10
CA LEU A 26 -6.02 2.06 -4.45
C LEU A 26 -7.41 2.34 -5.02
N MET A 27 -8.36 1.40 -4.87
CA MET A 27 -9.74 1.58 -5.35
C MET A 27 -10.45 2.73 -4.65
N VAL A 28 -10.37 2.80 -3.31
CA VAL A 28 -10.93 3.90 -2.52
C VAL A 28 -10.27 5.22 -2.92
N PHE A 29 -8.95 5.24 -3.09
CA PHE A 29 -8.24 6.42 -3.57
C PHE A 29 -8.79 6.88 -4.93
N VAL A 30 -8.88 6.01 -5.93
CA VAL A 30 -9.41 6.38 -7.26
C VAL A 30 -10.83 6.92 -7.17
N PHE A 31 -11.72 6.24 -6.41
CA PHE A 31 -13.12 6.65 -6.27
C PHE A 31 -13.28 8.00 -5.60
N VAL A 32 -12.60 8.21 -4.46
CA VAL A 32 -12.69 9.47 -3.70
C VAL A 32 -12.10 10.63 -4.49
N ASN A 33 -10.96 10.42 -5.17
CA ASN A 33 -10.33 11.45 -6.00
C ASN A 33 -11.19 11.80 -7.22
N ALA A 34 -11.82 10.82 -7.87
CA ALA A 34 -12.76 11.07 -8.96
C ALA A 34 -13.95 11.92 -8.48
N LEU A 35 -14.50 11.60 -7.30
CA LEU A 35 -15.57 12.38 -6.69
C LEU A 35 -15.13 13.81 -6.34
N LEU A 36 -13.93 13.98 -5.77
CA LEU A 36 -13.35 15.30 -5.48
C LEU A 36 -13.22 16.16 -6.74
N ILE A 37 -12.72 15.59 -7.84
CA ILE A 37 -12.62 16.30 -9.13
C ILE A 37 -14.00 16.72 -9.64
N ILE A 38 -15.02 15.85 -9.51
CA ILE A 38 -16.39 16.18 -9.91
C ILE A 38 -16.93 17.34 -9.06
N ILE A 39 -16.80 17.25 -7.74
CA ILE A 39 -17.24 18.28 -6.81
C ILE A 39 -16.57 19.61 -7.15
N ASP A 40 -15.26 19.62 -7.30
CA ASP A 40 -14.45 20.79 -7.62
C ASP A 40 -14.89 21.47 -8.92
N ARG A 41 -15.19 20.69 -9.97
CA ARG A 41 -15.74 21.21 -11.24
C ARG A 41 -17.14 21.78 -11.12
N THR A 42 -17.95 21.26 -10.19
CA THR A 42 -19.35 21.70 -9.98
C THR A 42 -19.50 22.82 -8.96
N ALA A 43 -18.54 22.99 -8.04
CA ALA A 43 -18.59 23.94 -6.93
C ALA A 43 -18.32 25.41 -7.32
N GLY A 44 -17.83 25.65 -8.55
CA GLY A 44 -17.53 27.01 -9.04
C GLY A 44 -16.18 27.55 -8.55
N PRO A 45 -15.70 28.68 -9.10
CA PRO A 45 -14.28 29.09 -9.03
C PRO A 45 -13.78 29.61 -7.67
N ASN A 46 -14.54 29.43 -6.58
CA ASN A 46 -14.29 30.12 -5.31
C ASN A 46 -13.26 29.42 -4.39
N ASP A 47 -12.91 28.16 -4.63
CA ASP A 47 -12.06 27.36 -3.73
C ASP A 47 -10.63 27.14 -4.27
N ARG A 48 -10.10 28.10 -5.04
CA ARG A 48 -8.72 28.05 -5.55
C ARG A 48 -7.71 28.55 -4.53
N PHE A 49 -6.80 27.68 -4.11
CA PHE A 49 -5.67 28.05 -3.26
C PHE A 49 -4.41 28.17 -4.14
N ILE A 50 -3.87 29.39 -4.28
CA ILE A 50 -2.65 29.68 -5.10
C ILE A 50 -2.86 29.34 -6.60
N GLY A 51 -4.09 29.46 -7.10
CA GLY A 51 -4.42 29.19 -8.51
C GLY A 51 -4.53 27.69 -8.86
N LEU A 52 -4.39 26.81 -7.87
CA LEU A 52 -4.67 25.38 -7.98
C LEU A 52 -5.97 25.05 -7.24
N ASP A 53 -6.71 24.10 -7.81
CA ASP A 53 -7.94 23.59 -7.22
C ASP A 53 -7.63 22.86 -5.90
N TRP A 54 -8.41 23.10 -4.85
CA TRP A 54 -8.16 22.52 -3.51
C TRP A 54 -8.14 20.99 -3.54
N ALA A 55 -8.93 20.38 -4.41
CA ALA A 55 -8.91 18.94 -4.66
C ALA A 55 -7.50 18.44 -5.01
N PHE A 56 -6.72 19.17 -5.81
CA PHE A 56 -5.38 18.78 -6.26
C PHE A 56 -4.42 18.53 -5.10
N TRP A 57 -4.47 19.35 -4.05
CA TRP A 57 -3.63 19.17 -2.87
C TRP A 57 -3.98 17.90 -2.09
N ILE A 58 -5.26 17.55 -2.01
CA ILE A 58 -5.70 16.29 -1.42
C ILE A 58 -5.17 15.12 -2.25
N ILE A 59 -5.31 15.18 -3.58
CA ILE A 59 -4.80 14.14 -4.48
C ILE A 59 -3.29 13.96 -4.30
N LEU A 60 -2.53 15.06 -4.21
CA LEU A 60 -1.07 15.03 -4.07
C LEU A 60 -0.63 14.40 -2.75
N LEU A 61 -1.20 14.85 -1.63
CA LEU A 61 -0.82 14.36 -0.30
C LEU A 61 -1.21 12.89 -0.12
N TRP A 62 -2.45 12.53 -0.50
CA TRP A 62 -2.91 11.15 -0.41
C TRP A 62 -2.21 10.24 -1.42
N GLY A 63 -1.93 10.74 -2.62
CA GLY A 63 -1.21 10.02 -3.65
C GLY A 63 0.21 9.68 -3.22
N LEU A 64 0.89 10.58 -2.51
CA LEU A 64 2.21 10.31 -1.95
C LEU A 64 2.18 9.20 -0.90
N GLY A 65 1.15 9.20 -0.03
CA GLY A 65 0.92 8.13 0.95
C GLY A 65 0.65 6.78 0.29
N LEU A 66 -0.17 6.75 -0.77
CA LEU A 66 -0.47 5.54 -1.54
C LEU A 66 0.76 4.99 -2.26
N VAL A 67 1.59 5.86 -2.85
CA VAL A 67 2.87 5.46 -3.46
C VAL A 67 3.81 4.87 -2.41
N GLY A 68 3.91 5.49 -1.23
CA GLY A 68 4.71 4.95 -0.12
C GLY A 68 4.23 3.58 0.34
N HIS A 69 2.91 3.39 0.46
CA HIS A 69 2.32 2.10 0.81
C HIS A 69 2.56 1.04 -0.28
N GLY A 70 2.44 1.40 -1.55
CA GLY A 70 2.78 0.53 -2.68
C GLY A 70 4.24 0.12 -2.66
N ILE A 71 5.17 1.05 -2.42
CA ILE A 71 6.58 0.72 -2.25
C ILE A 71 6.78 -0.23 -1.07
N SER A 72 6.09 -0.03 0.05
CA SER A 72 6.17 -0.94 1.20
C SER A 72 5.68 -2.35 0.89
N VAL A 73 4.58 -2.50 0.16
CA VAL A 73 4.04 -3.83 -0.20
C VAL A 73 4.95 -4.54 -1.21
N TYR A 74 5.50 -3.83 -2.19
CA TYR A 74 6.36 -4.44 -3.22
C TYR A 74 7.82 -4.60 -2.80
N PHE A 75 8.38 -3.69 -1.99
CA PHE A 75 9.80 -3.71 -1.59
C PHE A 75 10.02 -4.06 -0.12
N GLY A 76 9.05 -3.88 0.77
CA GLY A 76 9.18 -4.23 2.20
C GLY A 76 9.42 -5.72 2.41
N GLU A 77 8.86 -6.56 1.53
CA GLU A 77 9.07 -8.00 1.53
C GLU A 77 10.54 -8.39 1.39
N SER A 78 11.33 -7.66 0.59
CA SER A 78 12.77 -7.93 0.42
C SER A 78 13.57 -7.77 1.72
N ARG A 79 13.11 -6.90 2.64
CA ARG A 79 13.78 -6.67 3.93
C ARG A 79 13.41 -7.76 4.94
N VAL A 80 12.14 -8.17 4.97
CA VAL A 80 11.67 -9.27 5.81
C VAL A 80 12.30 -10.60 5.36
N GLN A 81 12.39 -10.83 4.06
CA GLN A 81 13.08 -11.99 3.48
C GLN A 81 14.56 -12.04 3.92
N LYS A 82 15.28 -10.91 3.80
CA LYS A 82 16.68 -10.82 4.25
C LYS A 82 16.84 -11.09 5.75
N LEU A 83 15.96 -10.55 6.59
CA LEU A 83 16.00 -10.79 8.03
C LEU A 83 15.78 -12.27 8.36
N TYR A 84 14.84 -12.91 7.68
CA TYR A 84 14.54 -14.33 7.88
C TYR A 84 15.68 -15.24 7.40
N GLU A 85 16.32 -14.88 6.28
CA GLU A 85 17.52 -15.57 5.79
C GLU A 85 18.71 -15.38 6.74
N GLU A 86 18.90 -14.19 7.30
CA GLU A 86 19.93 -13.90 8.30
C GLU A 86 19.70 -14.66 9.61
N GLU A 87 18.47 -14.76 10.11
CA GLU A 87 18.15 -15.54 11.30
C GLU A 87 18.49 -17.03 11.10
N LYS A 88 18.06 -17.62 9.98
CA LYS A 88 18.38 -19.02 9.67
C LYS A 88 19.88 -19.27 9.53
N ALA A 89 20.61 -18.34 8.91
CA ALA A 89 22.06 -18.45 8.80
C ALA A 89 22.74 -18.40 10.19
N ARG A 90 22.23 -17.58 11.12
CA ARG A 90 22.73 -17.54 12.50
C ARG A 90 22.42 -18.81 13.28
N GLU A 91 21.25 -19.42 13.08
CA GLU A 91 20.90 -20.69 13.72
C GLU A 91 21.83 -21.83 13.29
N GLN A 92 22.16 -21.92 11.99
CA GLN A 92 23.08 -22.95 11.47
C GLN A 92 24.53 -22.79 11.94
N ILE A 93 24.98 -21.57 12.20
CA ILE A 93 26.33 -21.30 12.74
C ILE A 93 26.39 -21.63 14.25
N ARG A 94 25.24 -21.65 14.94
CA ARG A 94 25.14 -21.89 16.39
C ARG A 94 25.04 -23.38 16.76
N THR A 95 24.75 -24.25 15.79
CA THR A 95 24.74 -25.73 15.92
C THR A 95 26.02 -26.35 15.42
#